data_AF-A0A3B8N108-F1
#
_entry.id   AF-A0A3B8N108-F1
#
_cell.length_a   1.000
_cell.length_b   1.000
_cell.length_c   1.000
_cell.angle_alpha   90.00
_cell.angle_beta   90.00
_cell.angle_gamma   90.00
#
_symmetry.space_group_name_H-M   'P 1'
#
loop_
_entity.id
_entity.type
_entity.pdbx_description
1 polymer ?
#
loop_
_entity_poly.entity_id
_entity_poly.type
_entity_poly.pdbx_seq_one_letter_code
_entity_poly.pdbx_strand_id
1 'polypeptide(L)' 'MEFPIKHNIYTYSDYLKLEDGERVELIEGNFVAMSPSPSRIHQKIITEDLSRFTLKCFY' A
#
# COMPACT_ATOMS: atom_id res chain seq x y z
N MET A 1 -26.21 -13.84 24.36
CA MET A 1 -26.21 -12.37 24.27
C MET A 1 -25.00 -11.99 23.45
N GLU A 2 -25.21 -11.71 22.17
CA GLU A 2 -24.13 -11.35 21.25
C GLU A 2 -23.88 -9.85 21.35
N PHE A 3 -22.66 -9.46 21.72
CA PHE A 3 -22.24 -8.07 21.68
C PHE A 3 -21.98 -7.71 20.21
N PRO A 4 -22.47 -6.56 19.71
CA PRO A 4 -22.13 -6.12 18.37
C PRO A 4 -20.63 -5.81 18.33
N ILE A 5 -19.85 -6.70 17.71
CA ILE A 5 -18.44 -6.44 17.43
C ILE A 5 -18.43 -5.35 16.36
N LYS A 6 -18.34 -4.11 16.81
CA LYS A 6 -18.23 -2.94 15.94
C LYS A 6 -16.83 -2.95 15.34
N HIS A 7 -16.64 -3.71 14.26
CA HIS A 7 -15.50 -3.53 13.38
C HIS A 7 -15.69 -2.14 12.77
N ASN A 8 -15.04 -1.12 13.34
CA ASN A 8 -14.96 0.18 12.69
C ASN A 8 -14.11 -0.03 11.43
N ILE A 9 -14.78 -0.32 10.32
CA ILE A 9 -14.20 -0.37 8.98
C ILE A 9 -13.70 1.03 8.69
N TYR A 10 -12.38 1.18 8.59
CA TYR A 10 -11.77 2.45 8.20
C TYR A 10 -12.17 2.79 6.77
N THR A 11 -12.50 4.07 6.55
CA THR A 11 -12.91 4.55 5.23
C THR A 11 -11.76 5.28 4.54
N TYR A 12 -11.92 5.51 3.24
CA TYR A 12 -10.99 6.35 2.48
C TYR A 12 -10.82 7.76 3.11
N SER A 13 -11.90 8.31 3.65
CA SER A 13 -11.90 9.57 4.41
C SER A 13 -10.99 9.55 5.64
N ASP A 14 -10.84 8.39 6.28
CA ASP A 14 -9.98 8.22 7.46
C ASP A 14 -8.52 8.05 7.03
N TYR A 15 -8.27 7.36 5.91
CA TYR A 15 -6.95 7.25 5.30
C TYR A 15 -6.36 8.62 4.94
N LEU A 16 -7.16 9.55 4.41
CA LEU A 16 -6.70 10.89 4.04
C LEU A 16 -6.29 11.78 5.23
N LYS A 17 -6.65 11.40 6.46
CA LYS A 17 -6.31 12.15 7.68
C LYS A 17 -5.01 11.67 8.34
N LEU A 18 -4.41 10.59 7.81
CA LEU A 18 -3.16 10.06 8.36
C LEU A 18 -2.03 11.08 8.15
N GLU A 19 -1.17 11.20 9.17
CA GLU A 19 0.02 12.02 9.10
C GLU A 19 1.06 11.39 8.16
N ASP A 20 1.80 12.24 7.46
CA ASP A 20 2.87 11.80 6.58
C ASP A 20 4.02 11.24 7.44
N GLY A 21 4.36 9.96 7.25
CA GLY A 21 5.46 9.34 8.00
C GLY A 21 5.45 7.82 7.98
N GLU A 22 4.27 7.21 7.98
CA GLU A 22 4.11 5.76 7.88
C GLU A 22 3.36 5.38 6.60
N ARG A 23 3.96 4.47 5.82
CA ARG A 23 3.30 3.92 4.64
C ARG A 23 2.38 2.79 5.09
N VAL A 24 1.08 3.05 5.06
CA VAL A 24 0.04 2.07 5.37
C VAL A 24 -0.90 1.91 4.19
N GLU A 25 -1.51 0.74 4.05
CA GLU A 25 -2.50 0.42 3.02
C GLU A 25 -3.84 0.15 3.69
N LEU A 26 -4.93 0.68 3.14
CA LEU A 26 -6.29 0.38 3.58
C LEU A 26 -6.83 -0.82 2.80
N ILE A 27 -6.86 -2.01 3.41
CA ILE A 27 -7.32 -3.26 2.80
C ILE A 27 -8.53 -3.78 3.58
N GLU A 28 -9.67 -3.92 2.91
CA GLU A 28 -10.93 -4.40 3.51
C GLU A 28 -11.34 -3.65 4.79
N GLY A 29 -11.03 -2.34 4.84
CA GLY A 29 -11.34 -1.52 6.01
C GLY A 29 -10.32 -1.60 7.15
N ASN A 30 -9.16 -2.22 6.94
CA ASN A 30 -8.08 -2.32 7.93
C ASN A 30 -6.83 -1.61 7.41
N PHE A 31 -6.12 -0.88 8.28
CA PHE A 31 -4.79 -0.37 7.95
C PHE A 31 -3.75 -1.46 8.15
N VAL A 32 -3.00 -1.74 7.09
CA VAL A 32 -1.90 -2.69 7.06
C VAL A 32 -0.62 -1.90 6.82
N ALA A 33 0.37 -2.02 7.71
CA ALA A 33 1.68 -1.42 7.46
C ALA A 33 2.26 -2.02 6.18
N MET A 34 2.77 -1.18 5.27
CA MET A 34 3.52 -1.69 4.13
C MET A 34 4.66 -2.57 4.67
N SER A 35 4.83 -3.74 4.03
CA SER A 35 5.89 -4.70 4.33
C SER A 35 7.26 -4.01 4.48
N PRO A 36 8.21 -4.62 5.22
CA PRO A 36 9.46 -3.98 5.61
C PRO A 36 10.19 -3.37 4.40
N SER A 37 10.90 -2.26 4.66
CA SER A 37 11.55 -1.42 3.67
C SER A 37 12.12 -2.22 2.49
N PRO A 38 11.76 -1.86 1.23
CA PRO A 38 12.07 -2.68 0.07
C PRO A 38 13.58 -2.90 -0.06
N SER A 39 13.97 -4.18 -0.17
CA SER A 39 15.38 -4.55 -0.30
C SER A 39 15.99 -4.02 -1.60
N ARG A 40 17.33 -3.93 -1.66
CA ARG A 40 18.05 -3.56 -2.90
C ARG A 40 17.66 -4.44 -4.09
N ILE A 41 17.38 -5.73 -3.85
CA ILE A 41 16.95 -6.67 -4.89
C ILE A 41 15.52 -6.32 -5.35
N HIS A 42 14.62 -6.02 -4.41
CA HIS A 42 13.26 -5.60 -4.72
C HIS A 42 13.23 -4.33 -5.60
N GLN A 43 14.05 -3.32 -5.26
CA GLN A 43 14.16 -2.11 -6.08
C GLN A 43 14.76 -2.37 -7.47
N LYS A 44 15.76 -3.27 -7.56
CA LYS A 44 16.39 -3.62 -8.84
C LYS A 44 15.38 -4.24 -9.80
N ILE A 45 14.58 -5.21 -9.35
CA ILE A 45 13.57 -5.88 -10.18
C ILE A 45 12.54 -4.87 -10.69
N ILE A 46 12.00 -4.03 -9.80
CA ILE A 46 11.02 -2.99 -10.17
C ILE A 46 11.60 -2.04 -11.23
N THR A 47 12.85 -1.61 -11.06
CA THR A 47 13.50 -0.67 -11.99
C THR A 47 13.74 -1.31 -13.35
N GLU A 48 14.17 -2.58 -13.39
CA GLU A 48 14.37 -3.32 -14.64
C GLU A 48 13.05 -3.51 -15.39
N ASP A 49 11.98 -3.94 -14.72
CA ASP A 49 10.67 -4.15 -15.34
C ASP A 49 10.05 -2.83 -15.84
N LEU A 50 10.15 -1.76 -15.05
CA LEU A 50 9.70 -0.43 -15.46
C LEU A 50 10.48 0.08 -16.69
N SER A 51 11.80 -0.12 -16.72
CA SER A 51 12.62 0.30 -17.86
C SER A 51 12.24 -0.43 -19.15
N ARG A 52 11.93 -1.74 -19.06
CA ARG A 52 11.49 -2.54 -20.20
C ARG A 52 10.10 -2.13 -20.68
N PHE A 53 9.18 -1.86 -19.76
CA PHE A 53 7.83 -1.42 -20.11
C PHE A 53 7.84 -0.06 -20.80
N THR A 54 8.57 0.91 -20.23
CA THR A 54 8.67 2.27 -20.80
C THR A 54 9.33 2.26 -22.17
N LEU A 55 10.47 1.59 -22.35
CA LEU A 55 11.14 1.50 -23.66
C LEU A 55 10.26 0.82 -24.72
N LYS A 56 9.36 -0.08 -24.33
CA LYS A 56 8.42 -0.74 -25.25
C LYS A 56 7.22 0.14 -25.62
N CYS A 57 6.88 1.14 -24.80
CA CYS A 57 5.84 2.12 -25.14
C CYS A 57 6.33 3.24 -26.07
N PHE A 58 7.65 3.38 -26.25
CA PHE A 58 8.27 4.38 -27.13
C PHE A 58 8.69 3.84 -28.52
N TYR A 59 8.36 2.58 -28.85
CA TYR A 59 8.58 1.96 -30.17
C TYR A 59 7.32 1.28 -30.70
#